data_AF-A0A452T794-F1
#
_entry.id   AF-A0A452T794-F1
#
_cell.length_a   1.000
_cell.length_b   1.000
_cell.length_c   1.000
_cell.angle_alpha   90.00
_cell.angle_beta   90.00
_cell.angle_gamma   90.00
#
_symmetry.space_group_name_H-M   'P 1'
#
loop_
_entity.id
_entity.type
_entity.pdbx_description
1 polymer ?
#
loop_
_entity_poly.entity_id
_entity_poly.type
_entity_poly.pdbx_seq_one_letter_code
_entity_poly.pdbx_strand_id
1 'polypeptide(L)'
;MDPMRRSPSPCPSRPSSPRTPPCEMLGYVGIEAVLDQLKIKAMKMGFEFNIMVVGQSGLGKSTMVNTLFKSKMWKSTVQGLGTPTPQTLKLQSVTHVIEEKGVKLKLTVTDTPGFGDQINNDKCLRPLDIEFLQRLCRTVNVVPVIARADSLTIEERETFRRRIQHNLRTHCIEVYPQKCFDEDINDRILNSKIRDRIPFAVVGADREHLVNGRCVLGRKTKWGIIEVENLAHCEFPLLRDLLIRSHLQDLKDITHNVHYENYRVCRLNESHLLPRGPGWVNLAQTPAGPLATPQPSKVHQQAQEDSEDGDEY
;
A
#
# COMPACT_ATOMS: atom_id res chain seq x y z
N MET A 1 5.49 83.21 -27.62
CA MET A 1 5.91 82.76 -26.28
C MET A 1 5.35 81.37 -26.06
N ASP A 2 6.18 80.35 -26.18
CA ASP A 2 6.33 79.20 -25.27
C ASP A 2 7.20 78.14 -25.97
N PRO A 3 8.45 77.91 -25.52
CA PRO A 3 9.29 76.84 -26.03
C PRO A 3 9.20 75.62 -25.11
N MET A 4 9.02 74.44 -25.69
CA MET A 4 9.41 73.09 -25.21
C MET A 4 8.32 72.06 -25.51
N ARG A 5 8.49 71.34 -26.62
CA ARG A 5 7.97 69.97 -26.72
C ARG A 5 9.16 69.04 -26.97
N ARG A 6 9.66 68.48 -25.87
CA ARG A 6 10.73 67.48 -25.85
C ARG A 6 10.24 66.22 -26.59
N SER A 7 11.04 65.76 -27.54
CA SER A 7 10.96 64.42 -28.13
C SER A 7 11.21 63.36 -27.05
N PRO A 8 10.41 62.28 -26.96
CA PRO A 8 10.68 61.22 -26.00
C PRO A 8 11.88 60.38 -26.47
N SER A 9 12.81 60.14 -25.54
CA SER A 9 13.95 59.23 -25.66
C SER A 9 13.51 57.77 -25.87
N PRO A 10 14.32 56.92 -26.54
CA PRO A 10 13.99 55.52 -26.74
C PRO A 10 14.04 54.77 -25.40
N CYS A 11 13.01 53.97 -25.12
CA CYS A 11 12.95 53.09 -23.96
C CYS A 11 14.14 52.12 -23.94
N PRO A 12 14.77 51.87 -22.77
CA PRO A 12 15.77 50.84 -22.65
C PRO A 12 15.15 49.45 -22.87
N SER A 13 15.83 48.66 -23.72
CA SER A 13 15.48 47.30 -24.08
C SER A 13 15.15 46.44 -22.86
N ARG A 14 13.97 45.80 -22.91
CA ARG A 14 13.52 44.74 -22.01
C ARG A 14 14.63 43.70 -21.84
N PRO A 15 14.98 43.27 -20.61
CA PRO A 15 15.93 42.18 -20.44
C PRO A 15 15.37 40.93 -21.11
N SER A 16 16.15 40.35 -22.02
CA SER A 16 15.84 39.08 -22.67
C SER A 16 15.60 38.02 -21.60
N SER A 17 14.43 37.38 -21.67
CA SER A 17 14.14 36.15 -20.92
C SER A 17 15.31 35.17 -21.05
N PRO A 18 15.71 34.47 -19.97
CA PRO A 18 16.78 33.49 -20.06
C PRO A 18 16.41 32.47 -21.14
N ARG A 19 17.27 32.38 -22.17
CA ARG A 19 17.17 31.36 -23.20
C ARG A 19 17.29 30.02 -22.50
N THR A 20 16.19 29.29 -22.40
CA THR A 20 16.23 27.85 -22.18
C THR A 20 17.11 27.25 -23.29
N PRO A 21 18.11 26.43 -22.95
CA PRO A 21 18.89 25.75 -23.98
C PRO A 21 17.91 24.93 -24.85
N PRO A 22 18.16 24.80 -26.16
CA PRO A 22 17.37 23.93 -27.01
C PRO A 22 17.43 22.53 -26.39
N CYS A 23 16.31 22.06 -25.86
CA CYS A 23 16.15 20.66 -25.53
C CYS A 23 16.15 19.94 -26.88
N GLU A 24 17.26 19.28 -27.24
CA GLU A 24 17.32 18.45 -28.43
C GLU A 24 16.23 17.38 -28.31
N MET A 25 15.12 17.58 -29.02
CA MET A 25 14.12 16.54 -29.24
C MET A 25 14.70 15.53 -30.24
N LEU A 26 15.59 14.67 -29.77
CA LEU A 26 16.02 13.47 -30.48
C LEU A 26 14.95 12.39 -30.29
N GLY A 27 13.91 12.41 -31.13
CA GLY A 27 12.95 11.31 -31.23
C GLY A 27 11.66 11.65 -31.97
N TYR A 28 11.15 10.68 -32.74
CA TYR A 28 9.83 10.72 -33.37
C TYR A 28 8.73 10.87 -32.30
N VAL A 29 7.93 11.93 -32.39
CA VAL A 29 6.80 12.21 -31.48
C VAL A 29 5.51 11.97 -32.26
N GLY A 30 5.02 10.72 -32.23
CA GLY A 30 3.74 10.32 -32.80
C GLY A 30 2.83 9.68 -31.75
N ILE A 31 1.53 9.54 -32.04
CA ILE A 31 0.57 8.82 -31.16
C ILE A 31 1.03 7.36 -30.95
N GLU A 32 1.69 6.77 -31.94
CA GLU A 32 2.33 5.45 -31.87
C GLU A 32 3.44 5.39 -30.81
N ALA A 33 4.14 6.50 -30.57
CA ALA A 33 5.21 6.60 -29.58
C ALA A 33 4.67 6.86 -28.14
N VAL A 34 3.36 7.03 -27.95
CA VAL A 34 2.78 7.29 -26.62
C VAL A 34 3.03 6.11 -25.68
N LEU A 35 2.91 4.87 -26.17
CA LEU A 35 3.21 3.68 -25.37
C LEU A 35 4.67 3.64 -24.96
N ASP A 36 5.59 3.98 -25.87
CA ASP A 36 7.02 4.06 -25.57
C ASP A 36 7.33 5.20 -24.61
N GLN A 37 6.69 6.36 -24.75
CA GLN A 37 6.83 7.48 -23.84
C GLN A 37 6.28 7.17 -22.45
N LEU A 38 5.14 6.48 -22.35
CA LEU A 38 4.58 6.00 -21.09
C LEU A 38 5.49 4.96 -20.44
N LYS A 39 6.03 4.04 -21.22
CA LYS A 39 7.00 3.03 -20.77
C LYS A 39 8.29 3.67 -20.28
N ILE A 40 8.89 4.60 -21.04
CA ILE A 40 10.11 5.33 -20.65
C ILE A 40 9.84 6.16 -19.41
N LYS A 41 8.69 6.83 -19.30
CA LYS A 41 8.29 7.59 -18.11
C LYS A 41 8.12 6.68 -16.90
N ALA A 42 7.47 5.53 -17.04
CA ALA A 42 7.32 4.55 -15.98
C ALA A 42 8.68 3.97 -15.54
N MET A 43 9.56 3.63 -16.49
CA MET A 43 10.92 3.17 -16.22
C MET A 43 11.77 4.24 -15.52
N LYS A 44 11.61 5.51 -15.89
CA LYS A 44 12.34 6.65 -15.32
C LYS A 44 11.82 7.05 -13.93
N MET A 45 10.51 6.98 -13.70
CA MET A 45 9.90 7.24 -12.39
C MET A 45 10.18 6.11 -11.40
N GLY A 46 10.30 4.87 -11.89
CA GLY A 46 10.43 3.69 -11.04
C GLY A 46 9.15 3.37 -10.27
N PHE A 47 9.22 2.32 -9.45
CA PHE A 47 8.13 1.88 -8.60
C PHE A 47 8.47 2.14 -7.15
N GLU A 48 7.50 2.62 -6.38
CA GLU A 48 7.62 2.67 -4.91
C GLU A 48 6.85 1.49 -4.31
N PHE A 49 7.47 0.81 -3.34
CA PHE A 49 6.84 -0.25 -2.57
C PHE A 49 7.22 -0.11 -1.10
N ASN A 50 6.22 -0.13 -0.22
CA ASN A 50 6.40 0.10 1.21
C ASN A 50 5.95 -1.16 1.97
N ILE A 51 6.83 -1.68 2.81
CA ILE A 51 6.56 -2.84 3.66
C ILE A 51 6.69 -2.39 5.12
N MET A 52 5.81 -2.86 5.99
CA MET A 52 5.92 -2.65 7.43
C MET A 52 6.06 -4.01 8.12
N VAL A 53 7.05 -4.15 9.00
CA VAL A 53 7.26 -5.38 9.77
C VAL A 53 6.74 -5.17 11.17
N VAL A 54 5.73 -5.97 11.56
CA VAL A 54 5.01 -5.78 12.83
C VAL A 54 4.99 -7.09 13.64
N GLY A 55 5.14 -6.99 14.95
CA GLY A 55 5.13 -8.14 15.87
C GLY A 55 5.84 -7.86 17.20
N GLN A 56 5.83 -8.85 18.09
CA GLN A 56 6.48 -8.77 19.40
C GLN A 56 7.98 -8.45 19.32
N SER A 57 8.53 -7.84 20.38
CA SER A 57 9.98 -7.65 20.48
C SER A 57 10.71 -9.00 20.51
N GLY A 58 11.97 -9.00 20.11
CA GLY A 58 12.80 -10.21 20.13
C GLY A 58 12.51 -11.25 19.03
N LEU A 59 11.42 -11.14 18.25
CA LEU A 59 11.12 -12.07 17.15
C LEU A 59 12.10 -11.98 15.95
N GLY A 60 12.99 -10.99 15.93
CA GLY A 60 13.96 -10.80 14.84
C GLY A 60 13.42 -9.99 13.66
N LYS A 61 12.49 -9.04 13.91
CA LYS A 61 11.92 -8.13 12.90
C LYS A 61 13.00 -7.34 12.16
N SER A 62 13.84 -6.60 12.89
CA SER A 62 14.95 -5.81 12.31
C SER A 62 15.96 -6.71 11.59
N THR A 63 16.20 -7.92 12.09
CA THR A 63 17.01 -8.91 11.40
C THR A 63 16.37 -9.33 10.07
N MET A 64 15.05 -9.52 10.03
CA MET A 64 14.31 -9.82 8.80
C MET A 64 14.40 -8.66 7.79
N VAL A 65 14.32 -7.41 8.25
CA VAL A 65 14.51 -6.22 7.40
C VAL A 65 15.91 -6.19 6.77
N ASN A 66 16.94 -6.58 7.51
CA ASN A 66 18.28 -6.73 6.96
C ASN A 66 18.41 -7.95 6.05
N THR A 67 17.67 -9.02 6.34
CA THR A 67 17.70 -10.30 5.60
C THR A 67 17.09 -10.17 4.23
N LEU A 68 15.79 -9.76 4.16
CA LEU A 68 15.49 -8.41 3.73
C LEU A 68 16.40 -7.95 2.64
N PHE A 69 17.05 -6.79 2.88
CA PHE A 69 18.02 -5.98 2.09
C PHE A 69 19.40 -6.58 1.75
N LYS A 70 19.76 -7.76 2.29
CA LYS A 70 20.97 -8.50 1.91
C LYS A 70 20.74 -9.75 1.04
N SER A 71 19.49 -10.09 0.72
CA SER A 71 19.20 -11.19 -0.20
C SER A 71 19.93 -11.04 -1.53
N LYS A 72 20.46 -12.15 -2.06
CA LYS A 72 21.31 -12.22 -3.27
C LYS A 72 20.65 -11.73 -4.55
N MET A 73 19.37 -11.37 -4.49
CA MET A 73 18.63 -10.82 -5.61
C MET A 73 19.09 -9.42 -6.00
N TRP A 74 19.82 -8.72 -5.13
CA TRP A 74 20.29 -7.38 -5.43
C TRP A 74 21.74 -7.37 -5.85
N LYS A 75 21.95 -6.91 -7.09
CA LYS A 75 23.28 -6.79 -7.70
C LYS A 75 24.13 -5.68 -7.06
N SER A 76 23.55 -4.85 -6.20
CA SER A 76 24.26 -3.82 -5.43
C SER A 76 24.37 -4.27 -3.97
N THR A 77 25.48 -4.90 -3.62
CA THR A 77 25.79 -5.25 -2.23
C THR A 77 25.88 -3.98 -1.39
N VAL A 78 24.97 -3.80 -0.44
CA VAL A 78 25.10 -2.77 0.59
C VAL A 78 26.25 -3.19 1.51
N GLN A 79 27.39 -2.51 1.40
CA GLN A 79 28.48 -2.62 2.37
C GLN A 79 28.03 -1.98 3.68
N GLY A 80 27.62 -2.81 4.64
CA GLY A 80 27.23 -2.38 5.98
C GLY A 80 27.65 -3.42 7.02
N LEU A 81 28.67 -3.06 7.79
CA LEU A 81 29.27 -3.79 8.90
C LEU A 81 28.17 -4.29 9.87
N GLY A 82 28.18 -5.60 10.16
CA GLY A 82 27.20 -6.29 11.00
C GLY A 82 27.27 -5.92 12.48
N THR A 83 26.88 -4.70 12.81
CA THR A 83 26.64 -4.29 14.20
C THR A 83 25.33 -4.92 14.70
N PRO A 84 25.27 -5.41 15.96
CA PRO A 84 24.03 -5.88 16.57
C PRO A 84 22.95 -4.80 16.45
N THR A 85 21.79 -5.14 15.88
CA THR A 85 20.66 -4.21 15.81
C THR A 85 20.12 -3.98 17.23
N PRO A 86 20.18 -2.75 17.76
CA PRO A 86 19.61 -2.44 19.07
C PRO A 86 18.08 -2.56 19.03
N GLN A 87 17.45 -2.62 20.21
CA GLN A 87 15.99 -2.67 20.29
C GLN A 87 15.35 -1.42 19.67
N THR A 88 14.43 -1.63 18.73
CA THR A 88 13.70 -0.55 18.05
C THR A 88 12.73 0.12 19.02
N LEU A 89 13.03 1.36 19.45
CA LEU A 89 12.20 2.16 20.37
C LEU A 89 11.22 3.10 19.65
N LYS A 90 11.46 3.38 18.36
CA LYS A 90 10.65 4.27 17.52
C LYS A 90 10.49 3.66 16.14
N LEU A 91 9.42 4.05 15.44
CA LEU A 91 9.20 3.66 14.04
C LEU A 91 10.39 4.14 13.19
N GLN A 92 11.07 3.22 12.50
CA GLN A 92 12.22 3.54 11.64
C GLN A 92 11.98 3.01 10.23
N SER A 93 11.96 3.90 9.24
CA SER A 93 11.90 3.53 7.83
C SER A 93 13.29 3.53 7.21
N VAL A 94 13.61 2.45 6.50
CA VAL A 94 14.83 2.31 5.70
C VAL A 94 14.41 2.18 4.24
N THR A 95 14.84 3.12 3.41
CA THR A 95 14.56 3.12 1.97
C THR A 95 15.80 2.71 1.19
N HIS A 96 15.64 1.77 0.28
CA HIS A 96 16.67 1.33 -0.65
C HIS A 96 16.13 1.35 -2.09
N VAL A 97 16.94 1.85 -3.02
CA VAL A 97 16.60 1.85 -4.45
C VAL A 97 17.29 0.67 -5.11
N ILE A 98 16.50 -0.29 -5.55
CA ILE A 98 16.92 -1.51 -6.23
C ILE A 98 16.72 -1.30 -7.71
N GLU A 99 17.65 -1.77 -8.54
CA GLU A 99 17.49 -1.79 -10.00
C GLU A 99 17.54 -3.22 -10.53
N GLU A 100 16.44 -3.68 -11.14
CA GLU A 100 16.36 -5.00 -11.79
C GLU A 100 15.96 -4.81 -13.26
N LYS A 101 16.81 -5.28 -14.19
CA LYS A 101 16.57 -5.22 -15.65
C LYS A 101 16.20 -3.81 -16.17
N GLY A 102 16.80 -2.76 -15.60
CA GLY A 102 16.55 -1.35 -15.98
C GLY A 102 15.32 -0.72 -15.33
N VAL A 103 14.61 -1.46 -14.47
CA VAL A 103 13.49 -0.95 -13.67
C VAL A 103 13.99 -0.63 -12.27
N LYS A 104 13.75 0.62 -11.83
CA LYS A 104 14.08 1.06 -10.47
C LYS A 104 12.90 0.82 -9.53
N LEU A 105 13.12 0.09 -8.45
CA LEU A 105 12.20 -0.13 -7.34
C LEU A 105 12.74 0.55 -6.09
N LYS A 106 12.07 1.60 -5.62
CA LYS A 106 12.30 2.21 -4.32
C LYS A 106 11.53 1.43 -3.26
N LEU A 107 12.23 0.52 -2.59
CA LEU A 107 11.71 -0.30 -1.51
C LEU A 107 11.93 0.40 -0.18
N THR A 108 10.85 0.74 0.52
CA THR A 108 10.91 1.25 1.90
C THR A 108 10.43 0.17 2.86
N VAL A 109 11.26 -0.20 3.82
CA VAL A 109 10.87 -1.12 4.89
C VAL A 109 10.83 -0.36 6.20
N THR A 110 9.67 -0.37 6.85
CA THR A 110 9.42 0.30 8.12
C THR A 110 9.44 -0.72 9.24
N ASP A 111 10.44 -0.64 10.11
CA ASP A 111 10.54 -1.44 11.33
C ASP A 111 9.74 -0.78 12.45
N THR A 112 8.90 -1.57 13.12
CA THR A 112 8.07 -1.10 14.23
C THR A 112 8.64 -1.55 15.58
N PRO A 113 8.47 -0.74 16.64
CA PRO A 113 8.75 -1.22 17.99
C PRO A 113 7.92 -2.48 18.29
N GLY A 114 8.47 -3.36 19.13
CA GLY A 114 7.78 -4.55 19.58
C GLY A 114 6.62 -4.22 20.50
N PHE A 115 5.53 -4.99 20.39
CA PHE A 115 4.38 -4.90 21.30
C PHE A 115 4.13 -6.23 22.02
N GLY A 116 3.54 -6.18 23.21
CA GLY A 116 3.18 -7.39 23.96
C GLY A 116 4.33 -8.06 24.72
N ASP A 117 5.34 -7.29 25.14
CA ASP A 117 6.48 -7.81 25.93
C ASP A 117 6.13 -8.08 27.41
N GLN A 118 5.00 -7.57 27.90
CA GLN A 118 4.60 -7.61 29.32
C GLN A 118 3.65 -8.78 29.68
N ILE A 119 3.42 -9.74 28.79
CA ILE A 119 2.47 -10.85 29.03
C ILE A 119 3.13 -12.19 28.68
N ASN A 120 2.90 -13.22 29.51
CA ASN A 120 3.46 -14.56 29.36
C ASN A 120 2.90 -15.26 28.10
N ASN A 121 3.77 -15.76 27.22
CA ASN A 121 3.42 -16.12 25.83
C ASN A 121 3.54 -17.63 25.59
N ASP A 122 2.47 -18.40 25.85
CA ASP A 122 2.47 -19.84 25.58
C ASP A 122 1.49 -20.26 24.46
N LYS A 123 2.09 -20.80 23.39
CA LYS A 123 1.60 -21.82 22.44
C LYS A 123 0.35 -21.58 21.58
N CYS A 124 -0.35 -20.44 21.65
CA CYS A 124 -1.46 -20.08 20.72
C CYS A 124 -1.28 -18.69 20.09
N LEU A 125 -2.02 -18.40 19.01
CA LEU A 125 -2.25 -17.01 18.60
C LEU A 125 -2.83 -16.28 19.81
N ARG A 126 -2.11 -15.28 20.30
CA ARG A 126 -2.48 -14.58 21.52
C ARG A 126 -3.78 -13.82 21.24
N PRO A 127 -4.68 -13.67 22.22
CA PRO A 127 -5.83 -12.77 22.06
C PRO A 127 -5.42 -11.38 21.59
N LEU A 128 -4.26 -10.91 22.04
CA LEU A 128 -3.64 -9.68 21.57
C LEU A 128 -3.31 -9.71 20.07
N ASP A 129 -2.73 -10.80 19.56
CA ASP A 129 -2.41 -10.94 18.14
C ASP A 129 -3.68 -11.05 17.29
N ILE A 130 -4.72 -11.71 17.80
CA ILE A 130 -6.01 -11.87 17.12
C ILE A 130 -6.67 -10.49 16.95
N GLU A 131 -6.83 -9.73 18.03
CA GLU A 131 -7.40 -8.38 17.98
C GLU A 131 -6.57 -7.45 17.09
N PHE A 132 -5.25 -7.57 17.18
CA PHE A 132 -4.32 -6.78 16.37
C PHE A 132 -4.47 -7.09 14.87
N LEU A 133 -4.48 -8.37 14.49
CA LEU A 133 -4.66 -8.81 13.12
C LEU A 133 -6.05 -8.44 12.58
N GLN A 134 -7.11 -8.58 13.39
CA GLN A 134 -8.47 -8.17 13.01
C GLN A 134 -8.55 -6.68 12.66
N ARG A 135 -7.88 -5.81 13.43
CA ARG A 135 -7.83 -4.38 13.14
C ARG A 135 -6.98 -4.07 11.92
N LEU A 136 -5.83 -4.72 11.76
CA LEU A 136 -4.93 -4.47 10.64
C LEU A 136 -5.52 -4.92 9.30
N CYS A 137 -6.09 -6.12 9.21
CA CYS A 137 -6.63 -6.66 7.96
C CYS A 137 -7.71 -5.77 7.31
N ARG A 138 -8.37 -4.90 8.09
CA ARG A 138 -9.36 -3.93 7.58
C ARG A 138 -8.76 -2.72 6.85
N THR A 139 -7.47 -2.45 7.06
CA THR A 139 -6.82 -1.21 6.61
C THR A 139 -5.56 -1.44 5.79
N VAL A 140 -4.98 -2.64 5.85
CA VAL A 140 -3.74 -2.98 5.14
C VAL A 140 -3.72 -4.45 4.77
N ASN A 141 -2.99 -4.78 3.72
CA ASN A 141 -2.68 -6.17 3.36
C ASN A 141 -1.73 -6.79 4.38
N VAL A 142 -2.12 -7.92 4.96
CA VAL A 142 -1.37 -8.61 6.01
C VAL A 142 -0.93 -9.99 5.53
N VAL A 143 0.38 -10.25 5.59
CA VAL A 143 0.98 -11.57 5.34
C VAL A 143 1.56 -12.09 6.65
N PRO A 144 0.94 -13.08 7.33
CA PRO A 144 1.44 -13.59 8.59
C PRO A 144 2.65 -14.50 8.38
N VAL A 145 3.61 -14.41 9.29
CA VAL A 145 4.87 -15.17 9.26
C VAL A 145 5.16 -15.77 10.63
N ILE A 146 5.69 -16.99 10.64
CA ILE A 146 6.26 -17.61 11.85
C ILE A 146 7.73 -17.20 11.90
N ALA A 147 8.04 -16.31 12.84
CA ALA A 147 9.40 -15.84 13.07
C ALA A 147 10.24 -16.89 13.83
N ARG A 148 11.58 -16.84 13.67
CA ARG A 148 12.53 -17.78 14.30
C ARG A 148 12.13 -19.25 14.13
N ALA A 149 11.76 -19.62 12.90
CA ALA A 149 11.34 -20.97 12.60
C ALA A 149 12.42 -22.03 12.87
N ASP A 150 13.69 -21.63 13.00
CA ASP A 150 14.82 -22.47 13.43
C ASP A 150 14.69 -22.98 14.87
N SER A 151 13.78 -22.40 15.67
CA SER A 151 13.52 -22.82 17.06
C SER A 151 12.50 -23.97 17.16
N LEU A 152 11.86 -24.35 16.05
CA LEU A 152 10.83 -25.39 15.99
C LEU A 152 11.31 -26.55 15.12
N THR A 153 10.93 -27.77 15.46
CA THR A 153 11.12 -28.91 14.54
C THR A 153 10.16 -28.79 13.34
N ILE A 154 10.38 -29.60 12.31
CA ILE A 154 9.53 -29.61 11.12
C ILE A 154 8.09 -30.00 11.51
N GLU A 155 7.92 -30.98 12.40
CA GLU A 155 6.62 -31.46 12.89
C GLU A 155 5.90 -30.39 13.73
N GLU A 156 6.64 -29.73 14.62
CA GLU A 156 6.12 -28.63 15.45
C GLU A 156 5.68 -27.46 14.59
N ARG A 157 6.48 -27.12 13.57
CA ARG A 157 6.19 -26.05 12.61
C ARG A 157 4.89 -26.32 11.84
N GLU A 158 4.70 -27.55 11.34
CA GLU A 158 3.45 -27.92 10.65
C GLU A 158 2.24 -27.91 11.59
N THR A 159 2.41 -28.40 12.81
CA THR A 159 1.35 -28.38 13.84
C THR A 159 0.96 -26.95 14.19
N PHE A 160 1.96 -26.08 14.37
CA PHE A 160 1.75 -24.67 14.67
C PHE A 160 1.09 -23.92 13.50
N ARG A 161 1.51 -24.21 12.26
CA ARG A 161 0.88 -23.65 11.06
C ARG A 161 -0.60 -23.99 10.99
N ARG A 162 -0.96 -25.27 11.15
CA ARG A 162 -2.37 -25.70 11.14
C ARG A 162 -3.18 -25.03 12.24
N ARG A 163 -2.59 -24.88 13.44
CA ARG A 163 -3.22 -24.17 14.55
C ARG A 163 -3.46 -22.69 14.20
N ILE A 164 -2.49 -22.00 13.62
CA ILE A 164 -2.65 -20.60 13.20
C ILE A 164 -3.74 -20.48 12.12
N GLN A 165 -3.68 -21.31 11.08
CA GLN A 165 -4.70 -21.33 10.02
C GLN A 165 -6.11 -21.55 10.55
N HIS A 166 -6.27 -22.48 11.51
CA HIS A 166 -7.55 -22.70 12.16
C HIS A 166 -8.02 -21.45 12.91
N ASN A 167 -7.16 -20.82 13.71
CA ASN A 167 -7.49 -19.60 14.45
C ASN A 167 -7.86 -18.42 13.52
N LEU A 168 -7.16 -18.23 12.41
CA LEU A 168 -7.49 -17.19 11.42
C LEU A 168 -8.90 -17.38 10.85
N ARG A 169 -9.29 -18.63 10.55
CA ARG A 169 -10.64 -18.95 10.05
C ARG A 169 -11.70 -18.73 11.11
N THR A 170 -11.47 -19.20 12.34
CA THR A 170 -12.43 -19.07 13.45
C THR A 170 -12.72 -17.60 13.81
N HIS A 171 -11.73 -16.73 13.67
CA HIS A 171 -11.85 -15.30 13.99
C HIS A 171 -12.14 -14.41 12.78
N CYS A 172 -12.47 -15.01 11.62
CA CYS A 172 -12.75 -14.32 10.36
C CYS A 172 -11.66 -13.31 9.95
N ILE A 173 -10.40 -13.69 10.12
CA ILE A 173 -9.24 -12.87 9.75
C ILE A 173 -8.84 -13.22 8.31
N GLU A 174 -9.15 -12.31 7.40
CA GLU A 174 -8.78 -12.45 5.99
C GLU A 174 -7.38 -11.88 5.76
N VAL A 175 -6.41 -12.78 5.60
CA VAL A 175 -5.03 -12.44 5.27
C VAL A 175 -4.83 -12.43 3.75
N TYR A 176 -3.80 -11.72 3.30
CA TYR A 176 -3.44 -11.67 1.90
C TYR A 176 -2.88 -13.02 1.42
N PRO A 177 -3.21 -13.50 0.20
CA PRO A 177 -4.19 -12.95 -0.75
C PRO A 177 -5.64 -13.27 -0.34
N GLN A 178 -6.54 -12.29 -0.31
CA GLN A 178 -7.94 -12.49 0.10
C GLN A 178 -8.76 -13.16 -1.02
N LYS A 179 -9.66 -14.09 -0.67
CA LYS A 179 -10.44 -14.87 -1.65
C LYS A 179 -11.39 -14.03 -2.50
N CYS A 180 -11.82 -12.90 -1.96
CA CYS A 180 -12.72 -11.96 -2.64
C CYS A 180 -12.06 -11.17 -3.77
N PHE A 181 -10.73 -11.19 -3.86
CA PHE A 181 -9.97 -10.50 -4.92
C PHE A 181 -9.39 -11.46 -5.97
N ASP A 182 -9.79 -12.74 -5.96
CA ASP A 182 -9.42 -13.66 -7.03
C ASP A 182 -10.22 -13.29 -8.30
N GLU A 183 -9.58 -12.70 -9.32
CA GLU A 183 -10.25 -12.23 -10.53
C GLU A 183 -10.68 -13.39 -11.45
N ASP A 184 -9.78 -14.34 -11.68
CA ASP A 184 -10.00 -15.48 -12.57
C ASP A 184 -9.68 -16.85 -11.91
N ILE A 185 -9.88 -17.93 -12.68
CA ILE A 185 -9.63 -19.30 -12.21
C ILE A 185 -8.12 -19.53 -11.97
N ASN A 186 -7.25 -18.92 -12.77
CA ASN A 186 -5.81 -19.09 -12.64
C ASN A 186 -5.29 -18.45 -11.35
N ASP A 187 -5.74 -17.23 -11.06
CA ASP A 187 -5.47 -16.49 -9.84
C ASP A 187 -5.97 -17.25 -8.64
N ARG A 188 -7.20 -17.78 -8.70
CA ARG A 188 -7.75 -18.62 -7.63
C ARG A 188 -6.85 -19.83 -7.34
N ILE A 189 -6.34 -20.51 -8.37
CA ILE A 189 -5.44 -21.66 -8.22
C ILE A 189 -4.09 -21.23 -7.65
N LEU A 190 -3.51 -20.13 -8.14
CA LEU A 190 -2.23 -19.61 -7.68
C LEU A 190 -2.31 -19.15 -6.22
N ASN A 191 -3.31 -18.34 -5.89
CA ASN A 191 -3.56 -17.82 -4.55
C ASN A 191 -3.92 -18.94 -3.57
N SER A 192 -4.62 -20.00 -4.01
CA SER A 192 -4.86 -21.18 -3.16
C SER A 192 -3.55 -21.83 -2.70
N LYS A 193 -2.59 -22.01 -3.61
CA LYS A 193 -1.28 -22.61 -3.26
C LYS A 193 -0.51 -21.75 -2.25
N ILE A 194 -0.65 -20.42 -2.34
CA ILE A 194 -0.03 -19.48 -1.42
C ILE A 194 -0.72 -19.55 -0.04
N ARG A 195 -2.05 -19.52 0.00
CA ARG A 195 -2.85 -19.62 1.24
C ARG A 195 -2.56 -20.89 2.02
N ASP A 196 -2.31 -22.01 1.35
CA ASP A 196 -1.96 -23.28 2.01
C ASP A 196 -0.61 -23.23 2.72
N ARG A 197 0.33 -22.41 2.23
CA ARG A 197 1.66 -22.22 2.83
C ARG A 197 1.70 -21.16 3.92
N ILE A 198 0.69 -20.28 3.98
CA ILE A 198 0.61 -19.22 4.98
C ILE A 198 0.15 -19.78 6.34
N PRO A 199 0.79 -19.40 7.47
CA PRO A 199 1.94 -18.50 7.59
C PRO A 199 3.30 -19.12 7.16
N PHE A 200 4.14 -18.29 6.53
CA PHE A 200 5.49 -18.69 6.12
C PHE A 200 6.43 -18.81 7.32
N ALA A 201 7.17 -19.91 7.39
CA ALA A 201 8.14 -20.16 8.45
C ALA A 201 9.52 -19.63 8.05
N VAL A 202 9.89 -18.49 8.63
CA VAL A 202 11.05 -17.70 8.19
C VAL A 202 12.14 -17.63 9.24
N VAL A 203 13.38 -17.57 8.76
CA VAL A 203 14.59 -17.38 9.55
C VAL A 203 15.30 -16.14 9.03
N GLY A 204 15.66 -15.23 9.92
CA GLY A 204 16.45 -14.04 9.56
C GLY A 204 17.95 -14.29 9.76
N ALA A 205 18.77 -13.73 8.88
CA ALA A 205 20.21 -13.70 9.00
C ALA A 205 20.79 -12.34 8.56
N ASP A 206 21.74 -11.84 9.34
CA ASP A 206 22.45 -10.57 9.10
C ASP A 206 23.88 -10.79 8.54
N ARG A 207 24.36 -12.04 8.58
CA ARG A 207 25.71 -12.45 8.22
C ARG A 207 25.73 -13.40 7.04
N GLU A 208 26.76 -13.24 6.21
CA GLU A 208 27.07 -14.15 5.13
C GLU A 208 28.12 -15.16 5.58
N HIS A 209 27.99 -16.38 5.09
CA HIS A 209 28.89 -17.49 5.36
C HIS A 209 29.26 -18.20 4.06
N LEU A 210 30.47 -18.76 3.99
CA LEU A 210 30.90 -19.55 2.84
C LEU A 210 30.43 -21.00 3.03
N VAL A 211 29.53 -21.47 2.17
CA VAL A 211 29.06 -22.86 2.16
C VAL A 211 29.20 -23.40 0.73
N ASN A 212 29.89 -24.53 0.57
CA ASN A 212 30.14 -25.16 -0.73
C ASN A 212 30.72 -24.19 -1.77
N GLY A 213 31.68 -23.36 -1.36
CA GLY A 213 32.34 -22.37 -2.22
C GLY A 213 31.49 -21.15 -2.60
N ARG A 214 30.27 -21.02 -2.07
CA ARG A 214 29.38 -19.87 -2.33
C ARG A 214 29.15 -19.07 -1.05
N CYS A 215 29.25 -17.74 -1.14
CA CYS A 215 28.80 -16.86 -0.07
C CYS A 215 27.27 -16.89 0.00
N VAL A 216 26.74 -17.34 1.12
CA VAL A 216 25.31 -17.49 1.37
C VAL A 216 24.91 -16.76 2.64
N LEU A 217 23.77 -16.07 2.59
CA LEU A 217 23.20 -15.45 3.78
C LEU A 217 22.67 -16.56 4.71
N GLY A 218 23.15 -16.59 5.94
CA GLY A 218 22.85 -17.70 6.83
C GLY A 218 23.08 -17.40 8.30
N ARG A 219 22.43 -18.19 9.15
CA ARG A 219 22.56 -18.12 10.60
C ARG A 219 23.46 -19.26 11.09
N LYS A 220 24.63 -18.92 11.63
CA LYS A 220 25.55 -19.90 12.23
C LYS A 220 25.05 -20.33 13.62
N THR A 221 24.78 -21.61 13.79
CA THR A 221 24.45 -22.24 15.07
C THR A 221 25.61 -23.12 15.53
N LYS A 222 25.47 -23.80 16.68
CA LYS A 222 26.46 -24.79 17.15
C LYS A 222 26.47 -26.06 16.29
N TRP A 223 25.38 -26.34 15.58
CA TRP A 223 25.17 -27.58 14.82
C TRP A 223 25.39 -27.42 13.32
N GLY A 224 25.45 -26.18 12.81
CA GLY A 224 25.66 -25.93 11.39
C GLY A 224 25.31 -24.51 10.98
N ILE A 225 25.19 -24.29 9.67
CA ILE A 225 24.80 -23.01 9.08
C ILE A 225 23.43 -23.18 8.44
N ILE A 226 22.46 -22.40 8.92
CA ILE A 226 21.12 -22.36 8.35
C ILE A 226 21.14 -21.33 7.21
N GLU A 227 21.20 -21.83 5.97
CA GLU A 227 21.06 -21.00 4.78
C GLU A 227 19.63 -20.45 4.68
N VAL A 228 19.47 -19.12 4.71
CA VAL A 228 18.15 -18.48 4.71
C VAL A 228 17.49 -18.50 3.33
N GLU A 229 18.28 -18.53 2.27
CA GLU A 229 17.73 -18.59 0.90
C GLU A 229 17.43 -20.00 0.41
N ASN A 230 17.67 -21.02 1.24
CA ASN A 230 17.46 -22.41 0.87
C ASN A 230 16.08 -22.89 1.33
N LEU A 231 15.26 -23.35 0.38
CA LEU A 231 13.90 -23.85 0.63
C LEU A 231 13.87 -25.10 1.53
N ALA A 232 14.96 -25.86 1.60
CA ALA A 232 15.07 -27.01 2.50
C ALA A 232 15.23 -26.59 3.97
N HIS A 233 15.72 -25.37 4.22
CA HIS A 233 15.97 -24.87 5.57
C HIS A 233 14.85 -23.94 6.07
N CYS A 234 14.37 -23.02 5.23
CA CYS A 234 13.28 -22.14 5.60
C CYS A 234 12.49 -21.61 4.39
N GLU A 235 11.32 -21.03 4.66
CA GLU A 235 10.38 -20.54 3.64
C GLU A 235 10.57 -19.05 3.34
N PHE A 236 11.69 -18.45 3.77
CA PHE A 236 12.02 -17.06 3.44
C PHE A 236 12.02 -16.77 1.92
N PRO A 237 12.52 -17.67 1.03
CA PRO A 237 12.44 -17.43 -0.42
C PRO A 237 11.01 -17.23 -0.91
N LEU A 238 10.05 -17.96 -0.34
CA LEU A 238 8.63 -17.85 -0.71
C LEU A 238 8.06 -16.48 -0.32
N LEU A 239 8.37 -16.01 0.89
CA LEU A 239 7.98 -14.67 1.35
C LEU A 239 8.59 -13.57 0.47
N ARG A 240 9.90 -13.66 0.20
CA ARG A 240 10.62 -12.68 -0.63
C ARG A 240 10.04 -12.63 -2.03
N ASP A 241 9.85 -13.78 -2.67
CA ASP A 241 9.38 -13.86 -4.04
C ASP A 241 7.91 -13.40 -4.14
N LEU A 242 7.08 -13.65 -3.12
CA LEU A 242 5.72 -13.08 -3.02
C LEU A 242 5.76 -11.55 -2.98
N LEU A 243 6.55 -10.96 -2.07
CA LEU A 243 6.55 -9.51 -1.83
C LEU A 243 7.19 -8.70 -2.97
N ILE A 244 8.25 -9.21 -3.59
CA ILE A 244 9.10 -8.42 -4.50
C ILE A 244 8.91 -8.82 -5.97
N ARG A 245 8.45 -10.04 -6.27
CA ARG A 245 8.40 -10.55 -7.65
C ARG A 245 7.00 -10.79 -8.16
N SER A 246 6.25 -11.70 -7.54
CA SER A 246 5.01 -12.19 -8.12
C SER A 246 3.82 -11.30 -7.79
N HIS A 247 3.69 -10.83 -6.55
CA HIS A 247 2.46 -10.19 -6.06
C HIS A 247 2.65 -8.71 -5.70
N LEU A 248 3.79 -8.10 -6.07
CA LEU A 248 4.07 -6.69 -5.74
C LEU A 248 2.99 -5.75 -6.30
N GLN A 249 2.60 -5.97 -7.56
CA GLN A 249 1.62 -5.11 -8.24
C GLN A 249 0.22 -5.31 -7.63
N ASP A 250 -0.22 -6.56 -7.47
CA ASP A 250 -1.52 -6.89 -6.85
C ASP A 250 -1.64 -6.32 -5.42
N LEU A 251 -0.58 -6.43 -4.61
CA LEU A 251 -0.54 -5.81 -3.28
C LEU A 251 -0.74 -4.29 -3.33
N LYS A 252 -0.18 -3.61 -4.34
CA LYS A 252 -0.36 -2.17 -4.53
C LYS A 252 -1.77 -1.85 -5.01
N ASP A 253 -2.31 -2.63 -5.93
CA ASP A 253 -3.64 -2.40 -6.50
C ASP A 253 -4.73 -2.57 -5.44
N ILE A 254 -4.65 -3.61 -4.61
CA ILE A 254 -5.56 -3.76 -3.46
C ILE A 254 -5.38 -2.62 -2.46
N THR A 255 -4.14 -2.19 -2.20
CA THR A 255 -3.90 -1.06 -1.28
C THR A 255 -4.51 0.24 -1.80
N HIS A 256 -4.40 0.52 -3.09
CA HIS A 256 -4.90 1.73 -3.71
C HIS A 256 -6.43 1.70 -3.90
N ASN A 257 -6.96 0.62 -4.47
CA ASN A 257 -8.36 0.54 -4.88
C ASN A 257 -9.30 0.11 -3.75
N VAL A 258 -8.79 -0.59 -2.74
CA VAL A 258 -9.61 -1.08 -1.60
C VAL A 258 -9.28 -0.28 -0.35
N HIS A 259 -8.06 -0.43 0.20
CA HIS A 259 -7.75 0.12 1.52
C HIS A 259 -7.76 1.65 1.55
N TYR A 260 -7.11 2.28 0.57
CA TYR A 260 -7.08 3.73 0.45
C TYR A 260 -8.44 4.31 0.09
N GLU A 261 -9.18 3.69 -0.84
CA GLU A 261 -10.50 4.17 -1.23
C GLU A 261 -11.52 4.05 -0.07
N ASN A 262 -11.49 2.96 0.69
CA ASN A 262 -12.27 2.80 1.92
C ASN A 262 -11.98 3.94 2.91
N TYR A 263 -10.70 4.23 3.15
CA TYR A 263 -10.29 5.34 4.01
C TYR A 263 -10.77 6.70 3.48
N ARG A 264 -10.63 6.93 2.17
CA ARG A 264 -11.04 8.16 1.50
C ARG A 264 -12.54 8.40 1.63
N VAL A 265 -13.37 7.37 1.40
CA VAL A 265 -14.82 7.43 1.58
C VAL A 265 -15.18 7.77 3.02
N CYS A 266 -14.59 7.08 4.01
CA CYS A 266 -14.81 7.38 5.42
C CYS A 266 -14.46 8.84 5.77
N ARG A 267 -13.29 9.32 5.33
CA ARG A 267 -12.84 10.69 5.61
C ARG A 267 -13.69 11.76 4.94
N LEU A 268 -14.14 11.53 3.72
CA LEU A 268 -15.03 12.47 3.03
C LEU A 268 -16.40 12.53 3.75
N ASN A 269 -16.95 11.39 4.16
CA ASN A 269 -18.21 11.35 4.90
C ASN A 269 -18.11 12.05 6.28
N GLU A 270 -16.99 11.86 6.99
CA GLU A 270 -16.71 12.59 8.24
C GLU A 270 -16.64 14.11 8.01
N SER A 271 -16.06 14.55 6.89
CA SER A 271 -15.97 15.99 6.58
C SER A 271 -17.33 16.62 6.26
N HIS A 272 -18.31 15.83 5.77
CA HIS A 272 -19.69 16.27 5.58
C HIS A 272 -20.50 16.34 6.89
N LEU A 273 -20.00 15.76 7.99
CA LEU A 273 -20.62 15.78 9.31
C LEU A 273 -20.04 16.85 10.25
N LEU A 274 -19.05 17.63 9.80
CA LEU A 274 -18.69 18.86 10.51
C LEU A 274 -19.92 19.79 10.46
N PRO A 275 -20.34 20.38 11.60
CA PRO A 275 -21.34 21.43 11.57
C PRO A 275 -20.84 22.48 10.59
N ARG A 276 -21.74 23.01 9.74
CA ARG A 276 -21.49 24.20 8.91
C ARG A 276 -20.50 25.10 9.65
N GLY A 277 -19.31 25.28 9.08
CA GLY A 277 -18.34 26.22 9.62
C GLY A 277 -18.98 27.59 9.85
N PRO A 278 -18.40 28.44 10.71
CA PRO A 278 -18.97 29.73 11.07
C PRO A 278 -19.35 30.53 9.82
N GLY A 279 -20.56 31.11 9.84
CA GLY A 279 -21.34 31.57 8.68
C GLY A 279 -20.79 32.74 7.85
N TRP A 280 -19.50 32.76 7.53
CA TRP A 280 -18.84 33.82 6.74
C TRP A 280 -18.45 33.40 5.33
N VAL A 281 -18.73 32.15 4.92
CA VAL A 281 -18.59 31.70 3.53
C VAL A 281 -19.84 30.96 3.08
N ASN A 282 -20.98 31.64 3.08
CA ASN A 282 -22.02 31.34 2.10
C ASN A 282 -21.64 32.10 0.82
N LEU A 283 -21.13 31.39 -0.19
CA LEU A 283 -21.37 31.81 -1.56
C LEU A 283 -22.88 31.80 -1.73
N ALA A 284 -23.48 33.00 -1.72
CA ALA A 284 -24.90 33.16 -1.87
C ALA A 284 -25.34 32.44 -3.15
N GLN A 285 -26.19 31.42 -2.99
CA GLN A 285 -27.08 31.03 -4.08
C GLN A 285 -27.99 32.22 -4.32
N THR A 286 -27.87 32.83 -5.49
CA THR A 286 -28.77 33.87 -5.98
C THR A 286 -30.20 33.34 -5.86
N PRO A 287 -31.11 34.01 -5.13
CA PRO A 287 -32.51 33.62 -5.12
C PRO A 287 -33.09 33.92 -6.51
N ALA A 288 -33.67 32.91 -7.16
CA ALA A 288 -34.55 33.14 -8.29
C ALA A 288 -35.73 34.02 -7.81
N GLY A 289 -35.79 35.25 -8.30
CA GLY A 289 -36.89 36.16 -8.01
C GLY A 289 -38.22 35.64 -8.56
N PRO A 290 -39.35 35.91 -7.88
CA PRO A 290 -40.66 35.47 -8.36
C PRO A 290 -41.08 36.27 -9.60
N LEU A 291 -41.46 35.55 -10.65
CA LEU A 291 -42.06 36.09 -11.87
C LEU A 291 -43.47 36.60 -11.55
N ALA A 292 -43.69 37.90 -11.70
CA ALA A 292 -44.98 38.55 -11.50
C ALA A 292 -46.00 38.09 -12.55
N THR A 293 -47.19 37.71 -12.10
CA THR A 293 -48.39 37.51 -12.92
C THR A 293 -49.14 38.83 -13.12
N PRO A 294 -49.87 38.97 -14.25
CA PRO A 294 -51.08 39.79 -14.28
C PRO A 294 -52.32 38.91 -14.49
N GLN A 295 -53.37 39.18 -13.70
CA GLN A 295 -54.73 38.62 -13.87
C GLN A 295 -55.42 39.18 -15.13
N PRO A 296 -56.58 38.62 -15.50
CA PRO A 296 -57.83 39.31 -15.13
C PRO A 296 -58.98 38.42 -14.61
N SER A 297 -59.54 38.92 -13.52
CA SER A 297 -60.93 39.02 -13.02
C SER A 297 -62.13 38.29 -13.68
N LYS A 298 -62.76 37.43 -12.85
CA LYS A 298 -64.19 37.28 -12.44
C LYS A 298 -65.33 37.22 -13.50
N VAL A 299 -66.25 36.24 -13.33
CA VAL A 299 -67.63 36.38 -12.76
C VAL A 299 -68.49 35.11 -13.03
N HIS A 300 -69.20 34.64 -11.98
CA HIS A 300 -70.47 33.81 -11.86
C HIS A 300 -70.74 32.60 -12.79
N GLN A 301 -71.50 31.54 -12.47
CA GLN A 301 -72.69 31.28 -11.62
C GLN A 301 -72.85 29.71 -11.57
N GLN A 302 -73.02 29.04 -10.43
CA GLN A 302 -74.29 28.60 -9.79
C GLN A 302 -74.88 27.23 -10.27
N ALA A 303 -75.01 26.32 -9.29
CA ALA A 303 -76.07 25.33 -9.01
C ALA A 303 -76.20 23.96 -9.74
N GLN A 304 -76.61 22.98 -8.89
CA GLN A 304 -77.58 21.89 -9.05
C GLN A 304 -77.07 20.48 -9.43
N GLU A 305 -77.09 19.52 -8.48
CA GLU A 305 -78.07 18.38 -8.31
C GLU A 305 -78.21 17.50 -9.56
N ASP A 306 -77.80 16.22 -9.50
CA ASP A 306 -78.71 15.08 -9.25
C ASP A 306 -77.99 13.71 -9.35
N SER A 307 -78.26 12.89 -8.34
CA SER A 307 -78.68 11.47 -8.35
C SER A 307 -78.67 10.69 -9.69
N GLU A 308 -78.10 9.48 -9.71
CA GLU A 308 -78.87 8.22 -9.94
C GLU A 308 -78.02 6.94 -9.86
N ASP A 309 -78.72 5.89 -9.46
CA ASP A 309 -78.34 4.52 -9.11
C ASP A 309 -77.80 3.66 -10.27
N GLY A 310 -77.26 2.48 -9.91
CA GLY A 310 -77.09 1.38 -10.86
C GLY A 310 -76.27 0.20 -10.32
N ASP A 311 -76.89 -0.63 -9.48
CA ASP A 311 -76.51 -2.02 -9.25
C ASP A 311 -76.50 -2.83 -10.57
N GLU A 312 -75.57 -3.78 -10.73
CA GLU A 312 -75.88 -5.23 -10.88
C GLU A 312 -74.65 -6.09 -11.26
N TYR A 313 -74.57 -7.22 -10.54
CA TYR A 313 -73.81 -8.48 -10.74
C TYR A 313 -72.29 -8.55 -10.56
#